data_AF-A0A965FTA1-F1
#
_entry.id   AF-A0A965FTA1-F1
#
_cell.length_a   1.000
_cell.length_b   1.000
_cell.length_c   1.000
_cell.angle_alpha   90.00
_cell.angle_beta   90.00
_cell.angle_gamma   90.00
#
_symmetry.space_group_name_H-M   'P 1'
#
loop_
_entity.id
_entity.type
_entity.pdbx_description
1 polymer ?
#
loop_
_entity_poly.entity_id
_entity_poly.type
_entity_poly.pdbx_seq_one_letter_code
_entity_poly.pdbx_strand_id
1 'polypeptide(L)'
;IRNFGLPGQEPGAAGPVPMTLHGAISTGPKGNRVYFGYGTNQGGILQIVDREKLLNGPKEPTPENLLYPQVSRFDMMPNNGAHTVFPLLGVDMPEYAKAKDGSPRDFIVITDEAIQKECLEGRQQVWFVDITTETRPMGVSNWTVKEASGNYCTRGGRYGSHSSNEAVTSVYHKRIMFFTWFNAGLRALDVRDPYNPKEIAYYIPAMNKNTVVLETPATQRGKVNATAASDRMAIQSNNVDVDDRGYIYVVDRANSGMHILQLTGSARAIANWPKK
;
A
#
# COMPACT_ATOMS: atom_id res chain seq x y z
N ILE A 1 19.80 19.31 -4.09
CA ILE A 1 19.40 18.03 -3.48
C ILE A 1 19.66 18.16 -1.99
N ARG A 2 18.67 17.86 -1.14
CA ARG A 2 18.82 17.89 0.33
C ARG A 2 18.71 16.47 0.87
N ASN A 3 19.36 16.19 1.99
CA ASN A 3 19.15 14.94 2.70
C ASN A 3 17.85 15.05 3.50
N PHE A 4 16.98 14.06 3.39
CA PHE A 4 15.69 14.04 4.08
C PHE A 4 15.35 12.63 4.54
N GLY A 5 14.68 12.54 5.68
CA GLY A 5 14.29 11.31 6.35
C GLY A 5 13.67 11.62 7.70
N LEU A 6 13.57 10.61 8.56
CA LEU A 6 13.10 10.78 9.93
C LEU A 6 14.26 11.25 10.84
N PRO A 7 13.99 12.06 11.88
CA PRO A 7 14.98 12.35 12.92
C PRO A 7 15.59 11.06 13.49
N GLY A 8 16.92 11.00 13.58
CA GLY A 8 17.71 9.80 13.85
C GLY A 8 18.33 9.15 12.60
N GLN A 9 18.03 9.65 11.41
CA GLN A 9 18.66 9.21 10.14
C GLN A 9 19.73 10.19 9.63
N GLU A 10 19.88 11.34 10.27
CA GLU A 10 20.91 12.32 9.95
C GLU A 10 22.33 11.86 10.29
N PRO A 11 23.36 12.36 9.58
CA PRO A 11 24.75 12.06 9.88
C PRO A 11 25.12 12.39 11.34
N GLY A 12 25.74 11.42 12.03
CA GLY A 12 26.20 11.60 13.41
C GLY A 12 25.13 11.42 14.49
N ALA A 13 23.89 11.03 14.12
CA ALA A 13 22.86 10.70 15.10
C ALA A 13 23.31 9.57 16.04
N ALA A 14 23.14 9.79 17.35
CA ALA A 14 23.40 8.81 18.40
C ALA A 14 22.06 8.39 19.02
N GLY A 15 21.42 7.35 18.47
CA GLY A 15 20.12 6.87 18.94
C GLY A 15 19.58 5.71 18.10
N PRO A 16 18.38 5.20 18.44
CA PRO A 16 17.71 4.18 17.64
C PRO A 16 17.50 4.67 16.21
N VAL A 17 17.89 3.84 15.23
CA VAL A 17 17.69 4.16 13.81
C VAL A 17 16.20 4.00 13.47
N PRO A 18 15.52 5.05 12.97
CA PRO A 18 14.13 4.95 12.55
C PRO A 18 13.94 4.00 11.36
N MET A 19 12.69 3.61 11.13
CA MET A 19 12.33 2.78 9.98
C MET A 19 12.75 3.42 8.65
N THR A 20 13.18 2.58 7.71
CA THR A 20 13.62 3.03 6.38
C THR A 20 12.46 3.52 5.55
N LEU A 21 12.70 4.54 4.72
CA LEU A 21 11.74 4.99 3.72
C LEU A 21 11.55 3.91 2.67
N HIS A 22 10.29 3.58 2.36
CA HIS A 22 9.97 2.71 1.24
C HIS A 22 9.71 3.53 -0.03
N GLY A 23 8.80 4.51 0.04
CA GLY A 23 8.39 5.27 -1.13
C GLY A 23 7.75 6.60 -0.76
N ALA A 24 7.69 7.49 -1.75
CA ALA A 24 7.10 8.82 -1.63
C ALA A 24 6.15 9.07 -2.80
N ILE A 25 4.93 9.53 -2.52
CA ILE A 25 3.99 9.97 -3.55
C ILE A 25 3.80 11.48 -3.44
N SER A 26 4.13 12.18 -4.51
CA SER A 26 4.00 13.63 -4.63
C SER A 26 2.73 13.99 -5.39
N THR A 27 1.95 14.94 -4.85
CA THR A 27 0.79 15.53 -5.54
C THR A 27 1.18 16.47 -6.69
N GLY A 28 2.48 16.61 -6.95
CA GLY A 28 3.04 17.44 -8.02
C GLY A 28 2.93 18.94 -7.74
N PRO A 29 3.29 19.79 -8.72
CA PRO A 29 3.25 21.25 -8.56
C PRO A 29 1.85 21.86 -8.43
N LYS A 30 0.80 21.12 -8.84
CA LYS A 30 -0.59 21.56 -8.69
C LYS A 30 -1.13 21.33 -7.27
N GLY A 31 -0.49 20.43 -6.51
CA GLY A 31 -0.68 20.29 -5.08
C GLY A 31 0.50 20.86 -4.30
N ASN A 32 0.57 20.59 -3.00
CA ASN A 32 1.71 20.96 -2.17
C ASN A 32 2.02 19.91 -1.08
N ARG A 33 1.75 18.64 -1.40
CA ARG A 33 1.97 17.51 -0.47
C ARG A 33 2.83 16.42 -1.07
N VAL A 34 3.68 15.87 -0.21
CA VAL A 34 4.36 14.60 -0.41
C VAL A 34 4.00 13.69 0.75
N TYR A 35 3.60 12.46 0.44
CA TYR A 35 3.28 11.43 1.42
C TYR A 35 4.40 10.40 1.42
N PHE A 36 5.07 10.25 2.55
CA PHE A 36 6.16 9.27 2.72
C PHE A 36 5.66 8.09 3.55
N GLY A 37 5.94 6.88 3.06
CA GLY A 37 5.71 5.61 3.77
C GLY A 37 7.03 5.02 4.26
N TYR A 38 7.15 4.82 5.57
CA TYR A 38 8.33 4.20 6.20
C TYR A 38 7.96 2.87 6.85
N GLY A 39 8.93 1.95 6.85
CA GLY A 39 8.82 0.63 7.46
C GLY A 39 7.83 -0.26 6.73
N THR A 40 8.28 -1.20 5.90
CA THR A 40 7.39 -1.93 4.98
C THR A 40 6.51 -2.98 5.66
N ASN A 41 7.01 -3.66 6.69
CA ASN A 41 6.32 -4.77 7.38
C ASN A 41 6.00 -4.49 8.86
N GLN A 42 6.74 -3.58 9.48
CA GLN A 42 6.67 -3.30 10.92
C GLN A 42 6.97 -1.82 11.19
N GLY A 43 6.45 -1.29 12.29
CA GLY A 43 6.69 0.09 12.72
C GLY A 43 6.33 1.15 11.67
N GLY A 44 5.25 0.91 10.92
CA GLY A 44 4.85 1.75 9.79
C GLY A 44 4.63 3.20 10.17
N ILE A 45 5.09 4.12 9.32
CA ILE A 45 4.90 5.56 9.52
C ILE A 45 4.41 6.18 8.22
N LEU A 46 3.26 6.84 8.28
CA LEU A 46 2.84 7.82 7.28
C LEU A 46 3.32 9.19 7.72
N GLN A 47 4.09 9.88 6.87
CA GLN A 47 4.49 11.27 7.08
C GLN A 47 3.88 12.14 5.98
N ILE A 48 3.12 13.16 6.38
CA ILE A 48 2.57 14.17 5.47
C ILE A 48 3.52 15.36 5.48
N VAL A 49 4.02 15.73 4.30
CA VAL A 49 5.08 16.74 4.15
C VAL A 49 4.63 17.83 3.18
N ASP A 50 4.88 19.07 3.55
CA ASP A 50 4.72 20.24 2.69
C ASP A 50 5.82 20.25 1.63
N ARG A 51 5.44 20.22 0.35
CA ARG A 51 6.36 20.06 -0.77
C ARG A 51 7.21 21.30 -1.03
N GLU A 52 6.71 22.50 -0.77
CA GLU A 52 7.48 23.73 -0.97
C GLU A 52 8.54 23.89 0.12
N LYS A 53 8.18 23.65 1.39
CA LYS A 53 9.16 23.53 2.48
C LYS A 53 10.12 22.36 2.24
N LEU A 54 9.59 21.28 1.68
CA LEU A 54 10.21 20.22 0.88
C LEU A 54 11.48 20.66 0.13
N LEU A 55 11.25 21.56 -0.82
CA LEU A 55 12.23 21.84 -1.87
C LEU A 55 13.10 23.06 -1.55
N ASN A 56 12.54 24.01 -0.79
CA ASN A 56 13.12 25.34 -0.59
C ASN A 56 13.56 25.61 0.86
N GLY A 57 13.25 24.71 1.80
CA GLY A 57 13.68 24.83 3.19
C GLY A 57 15.20 24.67 3.39
N PRO A 58 15.68 24.83 4.64
CA PRO A 58 17.09 24.64 5.00
C PRO A 58 17.63 23.27 4.52
N LYS A 59 18.90 23.25 4.08
CA LYS A 59 19.51 22.06 3.44
C LYS A 59 20.19 21.10 4.42
N GLU A 60 20.66 21.62 5.56
CA GLU A 60 21.36 20.82 6.56
C GLU A 60 20.38 19.86 7.24
N PRO A 61 20.68 18.55 7.36
CA PRO A 61 19.77 17.57 7.93
C PRO A 61 19.78 17.59 9.47
N THR A 62 19.59 18.74 10.10
CA THR A 62 19.38 18.79 11.55
C THR A 62 17.99 18.22 11.91
N PRO A 63 17.76 17.70 13.13
CA PRO A 63 16.43 17.26 13.53
C PRO A 63 15.33 18.31 13.32
N GLU A 64 15.63 19.59 13.57
CA GLU A 64 14.72 20.71 13.31
C GLU A 64 14.41 20.85 11.82
N ASN A 65 15.41 20.78 10.94
CA ASN A 65 15.22 20.91 9.50
C ASN A 65 14.52 19.70 8.87
N LEU A 66 14.71 18.49 9.44
CA LEU A 66 13.96 17.29 9.06
C LEU A 66 12.48 17.39 9.45
N LEU A 67 12.16 18.07 10.56
CA LEU A 67 10.79 18.30 11.01
C LEU A 67 10.14 19.53 10.37
N TYR A 68 10.92 20.51 9.91
CA TYR A 68 10.44 21.76 9.30
C TYR A 68 9.35 21.59 8.22
N PRO A 69 9.46 20.65 7.26
CA PRO A 69 8.44 20.48 6.23
C PRO A 69 7.31 19.54 6.67
N GLN A 70 7.40 18.88 7.84
CA GLN A 70 6.39 17.92 8.29
C GLN A 70 5.11 18.66 8.68
N VAL A 71 4.00 18.30 8.03
CA VAL A 71 2.66 18.76 8.41
C VAL A 71 2.15 17.91 9.57
N SER A 72 2.24 16.59 9.42
CA SER A 72 1.86 15.63 10.45
C SER A 72 2.49 14.25 10.22
N ARG A 73 2.25 13.36 11.16
CA ARG A 73 2.70 11.97 11.17
C ARG A 73 1.59 11.09 11.72
N PHE A 74 1.46 9.89 11.19
CA PHE A 74 0.60 8.83 11.70
C PHE A 74 1.45 7.57 11.89
N ASP A 75 1.57 7.14 13.14
CA ASP A 75 2.28 5.91 13.52
C ASP A 75 1.32 4.74 13.51
N MET A 76 1.67 3.70 12.76
CA MET A 76 0.93 2.46 12.69
C MET A 76 1.27 1.54 13.86
N MET A 77 0.52 0.44 13.97
CA MET A 77 0.84 -0.58 14.96
C MET A 77 2.24 -1.16 14.73
N PRO A 78 2.97 -1.58 15.79
CA PRO A 78 4.34 -2.05 15.67
C PRO A 78 4.53 -3.22 14.69
N ASN A 79 3.50 -4.01 14.46
CA ASN A 79 3.50 -5.20 13.61
C ASN A 79 2.95 -4.96 12.18
N ASN A 80 2.73 -3.71 11.80
CA ASN A 80 2.29 -3.30 10.46
C ASN A 80 3.25 -2.26 9.90
N GLY A 81 3.34 -2.20 8.57
CA GLY A 81 4.21 -1.27 7.88
C GLY A 81 3.48 -0.34 6.91
N ALA A 82 4.08 0.79 6.57
CA ALA A 82 3.61 1.70 5.53
C ALA A 82 4.43 1.52 4.25
N HIS A 83 4.22 0.41 3.53
CA HIS A 83 4.92 0.15 2.26
C HIS A 83 4.47 1.16 1.19
N THR A 84 3.18 1.20 0.83
CA THR A 84 2.66 2.22 -0.11
C THR A 84 1.67 3.12 0.60
N VAL A 85 1.82 4.44 0.48
CA VAL A 85 0.92 5.45 1.08
C VAL A 85 0.19 6.24 -0.03
N PHE A 86 -0.82 5.62 -0.63
CA PHE A 86 -1.50 6.19 -1.80
C PHE A 86 -2.51 7.30 -1.41
N PRO A 87 -2.37 8.53 -1.93
CA PRO A 87 -3.32 9.60 -1.64
C PRO A 87 -4.59 9.49 -2.48
N LEU A 88 -5.71 9.23 -1.80
CA LEU A 88 -7.06 9.18 -2.36
C LEU A 88 -7.78 10.48 -2.00
N LEU A 89 -7.53 11.54 -2.78
CA LEU A 89 -7.98 12.90 -2.47
C LEU A 89 -9.31 13.26 -3.15
N GLY A 90 -10.11 14.06 -2.46
CA GLY A 90 -11.39 14.59 -2.90
C GLY A 90 -12.40 13.49 -3.22
N VAL A 91 -12.52 12.51 -2.33
CA VAL A 91 -13.52 11.44 -2.43
C VAL A 91 -14.89 12.05 -2.13
N ASP A 92 -15.83 11.85 -3.05
CA ASP A 92 -17.22 12.25 -2.85
C ASP A 92 -17.85 11.34 -1.81
N MET A 93 -18.54 11.93 -0.83
CA MET A 93 -19.11 11.23 0.31
C MET A 93 -20.64 11.47 0.38
N PRO A 94 -21.46 10.80 -0.48
CA PRO A 94 -22.89 11.08 -0.59
C PRO A 94 -23.67 10.93 0.71
N GLU A 95 -23.32 9.94 1.54
CA GLU A 95 -23.96 9.71 2.85
C GLU A 95 -23.81 10.93 3.78
N TYR A 96 -22.69 11.64 3.65
CA TYR A 96 -22.37 12.81 4.47
C TYR A 96 -22.74 14.13 3.79
N ALA A 97 -23.43 14.12 2.63
CA ALA A 97 -23.74 15.33 1.87
C ALA A 97 -24.61 16.36 2.63
N LYS A 98 -25.36 15.93 3.66
CA LYS A 98 -26.15 16.81 4.53
C LYS A 98 -25.38 17.29 5.78
N ALA A 99 -24.20 16.73 6.05
CA ALA A 99 -23.37 17.15 7.16
C ALA A 99 -22.56 18.39 6.77
N LYS A 100 -22.42 19.34 7.70
CA LYS A 100 -21.78 20.64 7.50
C LYS A 100 -20.38 20.54 6.85
N ASP A 101 -19.61 19.53 7.23
CA ASP A 101 -18.23 19.26 6.77
C ASP A 101 -18.08 17.79 6.30
N GLY A 102 -19.11 17.28 5.63
CA GLY A 102 -19.23 15.85 5.33
C GLY A 102 -18.50 15.38 4.08
N SER A 103 -18.41 16.22 3.04
CA SER A 103 -17.92 15.87 1.70
C SER A 103 -17.38 17.12 0.97
N PRO A 104 -16.35 16.99 0.09
CA PRO A 104 -15.52 15.80 -0.12
C PRO A 104 -14.58 15.53 1.06
N ARG A 105 -13.96 14.35 1.08
CA ARG A 105 -12.96 13.96 2.08
C ARG A 105 -11.68 13.46 1.44
N ASP A 106 -10.59 13.58 2.18
CA ASP A 106 -9.26 13.15 1.76
C ASP A 106 -8.79 11.97 2.59
N PHE A 107 -8.26 10.94 1.93
CA PHE A 107 -7.79 9.73 2.58
C PHE A 107 -6.39 9.35 2.09
N ILE A 108 -5.63 8.68 2.95
CA ILE A 108 -4.48 7.87 2.56
C ILE A 108 -4.87 6.40 2.64
N VAL A 109 -4.61 5.66 1.57
CA VAL A 109 -4.70 4.20 1.54
C VAL A 109 -3.31 3.65 1.74
N ILE A 110 -3.06 3.09 2.93
CA ILE A 110 -1.78 2.50 3.30
C ILE A 110 -1.83 1.01 2.98
N THR A 111 -0.90 0.53 2.18
CA THR A 111 -0.70 -0.89 1.90
C THR A 111 0.55 -1.35 2.64
N ASP A 112 0.43 -2.37 3.47
CA ASP A 112 1.57 -3.01 4.14
C ASP A 112 2.29 -4.00 3.20
N GLU A 113 3.43 -4.56 3.61
CA GLU A 113 4.10 -5.67 2.90
C GLU A 113 4.31 -6.89 3.80
N ALA A 114 3.79 -8.05 3.37
CA ALA A 114 4.21 -9.35 3.89
C ALA A 114 5.63 -9.72 3.42
N ILE A 115 6.49 -10.08 4.36
CA ILE A 115 7.88 -10.48 4.08
C ILE A 115 8.17 -11.93 4.46
N GLN A 116 7.31 -12.54 5.29
CA GLN A 116 7.45 -13.92 5.74
C GLN A 116 6.50 -14.87 5.03
N LYS A 117 6.93 -16.14 4.98
CA LYS A 117 6.09 -17.25 4.55
C LYS A 117 5.23 -17.71 5.71
N GLU A 118 4.16 -18.43 5.40
CA GLU A 118 3.35 -19.15 6.38
C GLU A 118 2.77 -18.30 7.52
N CYS A 119 2.63 -16.99 7.29
CA CYS A 119 2.06 -16.05 8.27
C CYS A 119 2.84 -15.98 9.58
N LEU A 120 4.16 -16.19 9.53
CA LEU A 120 5.07 -16.09 10.69
C LEU A 120 5.42 -14.63 11.04
N GLU A 121 4.48 -13.72 10.81
CA GLU A 121 4.58 -12.27 11.01
C GLU A 121 3.21 -11.67 11.36
N GLY A 122 3.18 -10.38 11.71
CA GLY A 122 1.93 -9.65 11.88
C GLY A 122 1.07 -9.70 10.61
N ARG A 123 -0.25 -9.74 10.73
CA ARG A 123 -1.14 -9.71 9.56
C ARG A 123 -0.99 -8.37 8.84
N GLN A 124 -0.41 -8.42 7.64
CA GLN A 124 -0.23 -7.29 6.76
C GLN A 124 -1.52 -7.02 5.99
N GLN A 125 -1.99 -5.78 6.03
CA GLN A 125 -3.34 -5.38 5.62
C GLN A 125 -3.29 -4.14 4.71
N VAL A 126 -4.48 -3.66 4.35
CA VAL A 126 -4.68 -2.33 3.77
C VAL A 126 -5.43 -1.48 4.80
N TRP A 127 -5.00 -0.24 4.99
CA TRP A 127 -5.56 0.70 5.95
C TRP A 127 -6.05 1.95 5.26
N PHE A 128 -7.15 2.50 5.75
CA PHE A 128 -7.67 3.79 5.29
C PHE A 128 -7.54 4.80 6.43
N VAL A 129 -6.83 5.89 6.15
CA VAL A 129 -6.59 6.98 7.09
C VAL A 129 -7.25 8.24 6.56
N ASP A 130 -8.21 8.79 7.28
CA ASP A 130 -8.82 10.09 6.97
C ASP A 130 -7.82 11.20 7.30
N ILE A 131 -7.50 12.01 6.29
CA ILE A 131 -6.59 13.14 6.36
C ILE A 131 -7.27 14.45 5.95
N THR A 132 -8.61 14.49 5.97
CA THR A 132 -9.40 15.71 5.68
C THR A 132 -8.94 16.88 6.58
N THR A 133 -8.52 16.58 7.80
CA THR A 133 -7.71 17.49 8.63
C THR A 133 -6.27 16.98 8.64
N GLU A 134 -5.43 17.50 7.74
CA GLU A 134 -4.07 16.98 7.52
C GLU A 134 -3.18 16.98 8.77
N THR A 135 -3.44 17.86 9.74
CA THR A 135 -2.69 17.92 11.00
C THR A 135 -3.08 16.83 12.01
N ARG A 136 -4.18 16.11 11.76
CA ARG A 136 -4.74 15.09 12.65
C ARG A 136 -5.22 13.85 11.87
N PRO A 137 -4.31 13.10 11.23
CA PRO A 137 -4.66 11.86 10.54
C PRO A 137 -5.31 10.86 11.49
N MET A 138 -6.36 10.16 11.03
CA MET A 138 -7.08 9.17 11.83
C MET A 138 -7.33 7.90 11.02
N GLY A 139 -6.96 6.74 11.57
CA GLY A 139 -7.32 5.45 10.98
C GLY A 139 -8.84 5.23 11.09
N VAL A 140 -9.51 4.97 9.97
CA VAL A 140 -10.98 4.85 9.92
C VAL A 140 -11.47 3.46 9.53
N SER A 141 -10.68 2.71 8.76
CA SER A 141 -11.00 1.33 8.42
C SER A 141 -9.75 0.55 8.00
N ASN A 142 -9.90 -0.77 7.86
CA ASN A 142 -8.91 -1.64 7.25
C ASN A 142 -9.60 -2.73 6.42
N TRP A 143 -8.82 -3.39 5.56
CA TRP A 143 -9.28 -4.51 4.77
C TRP A 143 -8.22 -5.61 4.70
N THR A 144 -8.67 -6.86 4.70
CA THR A 144 -7.82 -8.05 4.60
C THR A 144 -8.51 -9.19 3.87
N VAL A 145 -7.72 -10.04 3.21
CA VAL A 145 -8.18 -11.34 2.74
C VAL A 145 -8.35 -12.27 3.96
N LYS A 146 -9.39 -13.10 3.96
CA LYS A 146 -9.56 -14.14 5.00
C LYS A 146 -8.63 -15.31 4.70
N GLU A 147 -7.73 -15.62 5.63
CA GLU A 147 -6.76 -16.70 5.49
C GLU A 147 -7.42 -18.04 5.13
N ALA A 148 -8.48 -18.39 5.86
CA ALA A 148 -9.21 -19.63 5.71
C ALA A 148 -9.92 -19.79 4.35
N SER A 149 -10.05 -18.71 3.56
CA SER A 149 -10.68 -18.79 2.22
C SER A 149 -9.81 -19.49 1.17
N GLY A 150 -8.51 -19.66 1.43
CA GLY A 150 -7.59 -20.35 0.52
C GLY A 150 -6.48 -21.13 1.22
N ASN A 151 -6.60 -21.36 2.53
CA ASN A 151 -5.57 -21.97 3.39
C ASN A 151 -4.21 -21.30 3.20
N TYR A 152 -4.21 -19.96 3.09
CA TYR A 152 -3.06 -19.23 2.56
C TYR A 152 -1.81 -19.30 3.45
N CYS A 153 -1.94 -19.53 4.76
CA CYS A 153 -0.77 -19.75 5.60
C CYS A 153 -0.10 -21.10 5.33
N THR A 154 -0.83 -22.12 4.86
CA THR A 154 -0.25 -23.46 4.60
C THR A 154 -0.08 -23.77 3.11
N ARG A 155 -0.56 -22.87 2.24
CA ARG A 155 -0.46 -22.98 0.77
C ARG A 155 0.97 -22.90 0.26
N GLY A 156 1.84 -22.21 1.00
CA GLY A 156 3.22 -21.90 0.61
C GLY A 156 3.39 -20.48 0.08
N GLY A 157 4.64 -20.01 0.07
CA GLY A 157 4.97 -18.61 -0.23
C GLY A 157 4.47 -17.62 0.84
N ARG A 158 4.52 -16.33 0.52
CA ARG A 158 4.04 -15.25 1.40
C ARG A 158 2.52 -15.10 1.29
N TYR A 159 1.91 -14.62 2.38
CA TYR A 159 0.50 -14.26 2.46
C TYR A 159 0.33 -12.96 3.24
N GLY A 160 -0.27 -11.97 2.58
CA GLY A 160 -0.51 -10.63 3.09
C GLY A 160 -0.50 -9.61 1.94
N SER A 161 -0.82 -8.35 2.24
CA SER A 161 -0.69 -7.26 1.28
C SER A 161 0.74 -7.08 0.79
N HIS A 162 0.88 -6.39 -0.35
CA HIS A 162 2.17 -5.92 -0.84
C HIS A 162 2.05 -4.59 -1.60
N SER A 163 1.68 -4.62 -2.88
CA SER A 163 1.63 -3.41 -3.71
C SER A 163 0.19 -3.03 -4.05
N SER A 164 -0.08 -1.74 -4.17
CA SER A 164 -1.26 -1.22 -4.85
C SER A 164 -0.93 -0.74 -6.26
N ASN A 165 -1.95 -0.50 -7.09
CA ASN A 165 -1.75 0.32 -8.29
C ASN A 165 -1.45 1.77 -7.87
N GLU A 166 -0.47 2.38 -8.52
CA GLU A 166 -0.07 3.77 -8.24
C GLU A 166 -0.45 4.72 -9.39
N ALA A 167 -0.76 4.19 -10.59
CA ALA A 167 -1.28 5.00 -11.67
C ALA A 167 -2.67 5.58 -11.32
N VAL A 168 -2.79 6.90 -11.45
CA VAL A 168 -4.03 7.66 -11.22
C VAL A 168 -4.82 7.75 -12.53
N THR A 169 -5.42 6.64 -12.94
CA THR A 169 -6.21 6.57 -14.18
C THR A 169 -7.65 6.98 -13.93
N SER A 170 -8.26 7.72 -14.86
CA SER A 170 -9.63 8.23 -14.67
C SER A 170 -10.69 7.13 -14.57
N VAL A 171 -10.38 5.95 -15.12
CA VAL A 171 -11.25 4.77 -15.12
C VAL A 171 -11.45 4.23 -13.71
N TYR A 172 -10.41 4.23 -12.87
CA TYR A 172 -10.43 3.59 -11.56
C TYR A 172 -10.29 4.57 -10.38
N HIS A 173 -9.70 5.75 -10.59
CA HIS A 173 -9.44 6.69 -9.51
C HIS A 173 -10.70 7.06 -8.71
N LYS A 174 -10.57 7.04 -7.37
CA LYS A 174 -11.64 7.24 -6.36
C LYS A 174 -12.77 6.20 -6.39
N ARG A 175 -12.60 5.12 -7.16
CA ARG A 175 -13.63 4.10 -7.35
C ARG A 175 -13.13 2.72 -7.02
N ILE A 176 -12.06 2.31 -7.69
CA ILE A 176 -11.49 0.96 -7.56
C ILE A 176 -9.99 1.10 -7.35
N MET A 177 -9.47 0.39 -6.35
CA MET A 177 -8.03 0.18 -6.19
C MET A 177 -7.71 -1.30 -6.24
N PHE A 178 -6.53 -1.60 -6.76
CA PHE A 178 -6.03 -2.96 -6.95
C PHE A 178 -4.87 -3.20 -6.01
N PHE A 179 -4.86 -4.37 -5.38
CA PHE A 179 -3.83 -4.78 -4.43
C PHE A 179 -3.34 -6.18 -4.76
N THR A 180 -2.04 -6.38 -4.75
CA THR A 180 -1.46 -7.72 -4.75
C THR A 180 -1.44 -8.28 -3.33
N TRP A 181 -1.68 -9.58 -3.24
CA TRP A 181 -1.78 -10.32 -1.98
C TRP A 181 -0.99 -11.62 -2.01
N PHE A 182 0.19 -11.60 -2.66
CA PHE A 182 1.07 -12.75 -2.86
C PHE A 182 0.33 -14.03 -3.31
N ASN A 183 0.28 -15.06 -2.46
CA ASN A 183 -0.38 -16.34 -2.78
C ASN A 183 -1.90 -16.28 -2.79
N ALA A 184 -2.48 -15.15 -2.40
CA ALA A 184 -3.88 -14.83 -2.56
C ALA A 184 -4.13 -13.94 -3.80
N GLY A 185 -3.13 -13.74 -4.67
CA GLY A 185 -3.32 -13.16 -6.00
C GLY A 185 -3.62 -11.67 -6.01
N LEU A 186 -4.35 -11.22 -7.02
CA LEU A 186 -4.81 -9.85 -7.20
C LEU A 186 -6.19 -9.65 -6.57
N ARG A 187 -6.38 -8.49 -5.92
CA ARG A 187 -7.60 -8.08 -5.22
C ARG A 187 -8.07 -6.72 -5.74
N ALA A 188 -9.34 -6.59 -6.09
CA ALA A 188 -9.95 -5.33 -6.51
C ALA A 188 -10.93 -4.87 -5.41
N LEU A 189 -10.69 -3.69 -4.87
CA LEU A 189 -11.52 -3.08 -3.83
C LEU A 189 -12.27 -1.87 -4.39
N ASP A 190 -13.57 -1.81 -4.12
CA ASP A 190 -14.35 -0.58 -4.20
C ASP A 190 -13.98 0.32 -3.01
N VAL A 191 -13.47 1.51 -3.34
CA VAL A 191 -12.97 2.51 -2.39
C VAL A 191 -13.82 3.79 -2.38
N ARG A 192 -15.02 3.76 -2.96
CA ARG A 192 -15.96 4.90 -2.93
C ARG A 192 -16.48 5.20 -1.53
N ASP A 193 -16.44 4.23 -0.65
CA ASP A 193 -16.66 4.40 0.80
C ASP A 193 -15.42 3.91 1.57
N PRO A 194 -14.43 4.79 1.81
CA PRO A 194 -13.22 4.45 2.56
C PRO A 194 -13.47 4.02 4.01
N TYR A 195 -14.66 4.27 4.58
CA TYR A 195 -15.02 3.75 5.90
C TYR A 195 -15.44 2.27 5.84
N ASN A 196 -15.91 1.79 4.68
CA ASN A 196 -16.34 0.41 4.48
C ASN A 196 -15.87 -0.14 3.12
N PRO A 197 -14.55 -0.29 2.90
CA PRO A 197 -14.02 -0.81 1.63
C PRO A 197 -14.52 -2.24 1.36
N LYS A 198 -14.83 -2.55 0.10
CA LYS A 198 -15.40 -3.85 -0.29
C LYS A 198 -14.62 -4.51 -1.42
N GLU A 199 -14.25 -5.78 -1.25
CA GLU A 199 -13.74 -6.57 -2.37
C GLU A 199 -14.86 -6.80 -3.40
N ILE A 200 -14.58 -6.49 -4.66
CA ILE A 200 -15.54 -6.63 -5.77
C ILE A 200 -15.10 -7.64 -6.83
N ALA A 201 -13.81 -8.00 -6.85
CA ALA A 201 -13.26 -9.05 -7.69
C ALA A 201 -11.89 -9.51 -7.15
N TYR A 202 -11.49 -10.71 -7.53
CA TYR A 202 -10.13 -11.19 -7.35
C TYR A 202 -9.69 -12.06 -8.52
N TYR A 203 -8.39 -12.20 -8.71
CA TYR A 203 -7.80 -13.12 -9.66
C TYR A 203 -6.57 -13.77 -9.05
N ILE A 204 -6.57 -15.11 -8.95
CA ILE A 204 -5.40 -15.88 -8.54
C ILE A 204 -4.89 -16.60 -9.79
N PRO A 205 -3.72 -16.22 -10.33
CA PRO A 205 -3.11 -16.94 -11.43
C PRO A 205 -3.01 -18.45 -11.19
N ALA A 206 -3.00 -19.24 -12.26
CA ALA A 206 -2.57 -20.62 -12.18
C ALA A 206 -1.03 -20.69 -12.18
N MET A 207 -0.46 -21.63 -11.43
CA MET A 207 0.96 -21.94 -11.56
C MET A 207 1.24 -22.52 -12.95
N ASN A 208 2.45 -22.33 -13.44
CA ASN A 208 2.89 -22.89 -14.73
C ASN A 208 4.25 -23.58 -14.56
N LYS A 209 4.77 -24.15 -15.66
CA LYS A 209 6.05 -24.90 -15.65
C LYS A 209 7.27 -24.08 -15.20
N ASN A 210 7.17 -22.75 -15.20
CA ASN A 210 8.24 -21.85 -14.78
C ASN A 210 8.07 -21.37 -13.33
N THR A 211 6.91 -21.64 -12.70
CA THR A 211 6.68 -21.25 -11.31
C THR A 211 7.69 -21.94 -10.41
N VAL A 212 8.33 -21.18 -9.53
CA VAL A 212 9.33 -21.68 -8.58
C VAL A 212 8.90 -21.48 -7.14
N VAL A 213 9.54 -22.21 -6.23
CA VAL A 213 9.44 -21.93 -4.79
C VAL A 213 10.05 -20.56 -4.54
N LEU A 214 9.33 -19.66 -3.88
CA LEU A 214 9.90 -18.38 -3.49
C LEU A 214 11.05 -18.62 -2.52
N GLU A 215 12.24 -18.10 -2.81
CA GLU A 215 13.39 -18.30 -1.94
C GLU A 215 13.24 -17.57 -0.60
N THR A 216 13.62 -18.24 0.50
CA THR A 216 13.79 -17.57 1.79
C THR A 216 15.14 -16.85 1.79
N PRO A 217 15.19 -15.52 2.00
CA PRO A 217 16.45 -14.78 2.06
C PRO A 217 17.43 -15.42 3.05
N ALA A 218 18.72 -15.45 2.70
CA ALA A 218 19.75 -16.09 3.52
C ALA A 218 19.76 -15.54 4.96
N THR A 219 19.48 -14.25 5.13
CA THR A 219 19.41 -13.55 6.40
C THR A 219 18.26 -13.99 7.30
N GLN A 220 17.25 -14.69 6.76
CA GLN A 220 16.05 -15.16 7.45
C GLN A 220 16.03 -16.68 7.65
N ARG A 221 16.95 -17.43 7.01
CA ARG A 221 17.02 -18.89 7.16
C ARG A 221 17.31 -19.27 8.61
N GLY A 222 16.51 -20.17 9.17
CA GLY A 222 16.63 -20.67 10.55
C GLY A 222 16.18 -19.69 11.64
N LYS A 223 15.70 -18.49 11.30
CA LYS A 223 15.19 -17.51 12.27
C LYS A 223 13.69 -17.60 12.51
N VAL A 224 12.98 -18.30 11.64
CA VAL A 224 11.53 -18.48 11.69
C VAL A 224 11.22 -19.97 11.75
N ASN A 225 10.18 -20.34 12.49
CA ASN A 225 9.71 -21.72 12.63
C ASN A 225 8.91 -22.15 11.39
N ALA A 226 9.54 -22.08 10.22
CA ALA A 226 8.96 -22.51 8.95
C ALA A 226 8.71 -24.03 8.94
N THR A 227 7.65 -24.44 8.25
CA THR A 227 7.32 -25.85 8.06
C THR A 227 7.64 -26.27 6.63
N ALA A 228 7.34 -27.52 6.26
CA ALA A 228 7.44 -27.97 4.87
C ALA A 228 6.58 -27.14 3.89
N ALA A 229 5.62 -26.32 4.36
CA ALA A 229 4.88 -25.43 3.49
C ALA A 229 5.75 -24.27 2.94
N SER A 230 6.85 -23.88 3.59
CA SER A 230 7.76 -22.86 3.06
C SER A 230 8.41 -23.23 1.74
N ASP A 231 8.46 -24.54 1.44
CA ASP A 231 9.15 -25.11 0.29
C ASP A 231 8.18 -25.52 -0.82
N ARG A 232 6.90 -25.14 -0.71
CA ARG A 232 5.90 -25.38 -1.74
C ARG A 232 5.91 -24.25 -2.77
N MET A 233 5.75 -24.62 -4.03
CA MET A 233 5.45 -23.65 -5.08
C MET A 233 4.08 -23.03 -4.82
N ALA A 234 4.01 -21.71 -4.96
CA ALA A 234 2.78 -20.96 -4.90
C ALA A 234 2.92 -19.72 -5.77
N ILE A 235 1.81 -19.23 -6.30
CA ILE A 235 1.77 -17.89 -6.89
C ILE A 235 2.22 -16.85 -5.87
N GLN A 236 2.93 -15.84 -6.32
CA GLN A 236 3.37 -14.69 -5.56
C GLN A 236 3.15 -13.44 -6.39
N SER A 237 1.87 -13.11 -6.63
CA SER A 237 1.50 -11.85 -7.29
C SER A 237 2.13 -10.71 -6.50
N ASN A 238 3.06 -9.99 -7.13
CA ASN A 238 3.97 -9.07 -6.49
C ASN A 238 3.57 -7.63 -6.77
N ASN A 239 3.56 -7.21 -8.04
CA ASN A 239 3.17 -5.85 -8.41
C ASN A 239 1.89 -5.82 -9.22
N VAL A 240 1.11 -4.75 -9.06
CA VAL A 240 -0.01 -4.43 -9.94
C VAL A 240 0.06 -2.97 -10.38
N ASP A 241 -0.30 -2.70 -11.63
CA ASP A 241 -0.63 -1.35 -12.08
C ASP A 241 -1.74 -1.35 -13.14
N VAL A 242 -2.22 -0.17 -13.52
CA VAL A 242 -3.34 0.02 -14.44
C VAL A 242 -3.06 1.08 -15.50
N ASP A 243 -3.86 1.08 -16.58
CA ASP A 243 -3.80 2.13 -17.60
C ASP A 243 -5.19 2.74 -17.91
N ASP A 244 -5.20 3.82 -18.69
CA ASP A 244 -6.44 4.55 -19.07
C ASP A 244 -7.37 3.76 -20.00
N ARG A 245 -6.91 2.63 -20.57
CA ARG A 245 -7.76 1.69 -21.32
C ARG A 245 -8.54 0.77 -20.36
N GLY A 246 -8.21 0.82 -19.07
CA GLY A 246 -8.75 -0.03 -18.02
C GLY A 246 -8.14 -1.43 -18.02
N TYR A 247 -6.94 -1.62 -18.59
CA TYR A 247 -6.19 -2.85 -18.37
C TYR A 247 -5.52 -2.84 -17.00
N ILE A 248 -5.39 -4.03 -16.43
CA ILE A 248 -4.75 -4.29 -15.15
C ILE A 248 -3.58 -5.23 -15.41
N TYR A 249 -2.38 -4.83 -15.03
CA TYR A 249 -1.14 -5.57 -15.23
C TYR A 249 -0.71 -6.13 -13.90
N VAL A 250 -0.69 -7.45 -13.72
CA VAL A 250 -0.19 -8.09 -12.50
C VAL A 250 1.02 -8.96 -12.81
N VAL A 251 2.10 -8.75 -12.05
CA VAL A 251 3.39 -9.44 -12.23
C VAL A 251 3.66 -10.35 -11.03
N ASP A 252 4.06 -11.58 -11.31
CA ASP A 252 4.41 -12.59 -10.32
C ASP A 252 5.92 -12.64 -10.04
N ARG A 253 6.33 -12.69 -8.76
CA ARG A 253 7.75 -12.81 -8.37
C ARG A 253 8.24 -14.26 -8.26
N ALA A 254 7.33 -15.24 -8.30
CA ALA A 254 7.65 -16.66 -8.30
C ALA A 254 7.78 -17.20 -9.74
N ASN A 255 8.14 -16.32 -10.68
CA ASN A 255 8.43 -16.63 -12.08
C ASN A 255 7.23 -17.15 -12.90
N SER A 256 6.00 -16.88 -12.45
CA SER A 256 4.78 -17.23 -13.19
C SER A 256 4.43 -16.23 -14.31
N GLY A 257 5.18 -15.13 -14.44
CA GLY A 257 5.07 -14.15 -15.52
C GLY A 257 4.15 -12.97 -15.21
N MET A 258 3.66 -12.31 -16.27
CA MET A 258 2.75 -11.16 -16.21
C MET A 258 1.39 -11.52 -16.82
N HIS A 259 0.31 -11.06 -16.18
CA HIS A 259 -1.05 -11.20 -16.70
C HIS A 259 -1.65 -9.83 -16.97
N ILE A 260 -2.35 -9.69 -18.10
CA ILE A 260 -3.12 -8.50 -18.46
C ILE A 260 -4.59 -8.86 -18.32
N LEU A 261 -5.29 -8.15 -17.45
CA LEU A 261 -6.64 -8.44 -17.04
C LEU A 261 -7.56 -7.24 -17.34
N GLN A 262 -8.86 -7.49 -17.32
CA GLN A 262 -9.88 -6.46 -17.39
C GLN A 262 -11.05 -6.85 -16.49
N LEU A 263 -11.66 -5.86 -15.82
CA LEU A 263 -12.90 -6.11 -15.07
C LEU A 263 -14.06 -6.48 -16.00
N THR A 264 -14.88 -7.41 -15.52
CA THR A 264 -16.12 -7.87 -16.15
C THR A 264 -17.31 -7.78 -15.17
N GLY A 265 -18.53 -7.98 -15.66
CA GLY A 265 -19.73 -8.07 -14.83
C GLY A 265 -20.02 -6.82 -13.98
N SER A 266 -20.49 -7.03 -12.75
CA SER A 266 -20.83 -5.96 -11.81
C SER A 266 -19.62 -5.12 -11.39
N ALA A 267 -18.45 -5.73 -11.22
CA ALA A 267 -17.21 -5.02 -10.90
C ALA A 267 -16.84 -4.02 -12.01
N ARG A 268 -17.03 -4.40 -13.28
CA ARG A 268 -16.83 -3.49 -14.42
C ARG A 268 -17.74 -2.28 -14.34
N ALA A 269 -18.98 -2.43 -13.91
CA ALA A 269 -19.96 -1.34 -13.87
C ALA A 269 -19.61 -0.23 -12.84
N ILE A 270 -18.71 -0.50 -11.89
CA ILE A 270 -18.26 0.48 -10.90
C ILE A 270 -17.25 1.47 -11.50
N ALA A 271 -16.47 1.02 -12.49
CA ALA A 271 -15.43 1.84 -13.12
C ALA A 271 -16.02 2.92 -14.04
N ASN A 272 -15.27 4.01 -14.23
CA ASN A 272 -15.65 5.15 -15.05
C ASN A 272 -15.11 5.01 -16.49
N TRP A 273 -15.75 4.17 -17.29
CA TRP A 273 -15.32 3.94 -18.67
C TRP A 273 -15.48 5.21 -19.52
N PRO A 274 -14.49 5.54 -20.38
CA PRO A 274 -14.67 6.59 -21.38
C PRO A 274 -15.90 6.29 -22.23
N LYS A 275 -16.73 7.32 -22.48
CA LYS A 275 -17.81 7.20 -23.47
C LYS A 275 -17.17 6.99 -24.84
N LYS A 276 -17.61 5.96 -25.56
CA LYS A 276 -17.21 5.70 -26.95
C LYS A 276 -17.74 6.79 -27.87
#